data_AF-A0A7Y3RLF6-F1
#
_entry.id   AF-A0A7Y3RLF6-F1
#
_cell.length_a   1.000
_cell.length_b   1.000
_cell.length_c   1.000
_cell.angle_alpha   90.00
_cell.angle_beta   90.00
_cell.angle_gamma   90.00
#
_symmetry.space_group_name_H-M   'P 1'
#
loop_
_entity.id
_entity.type
_entity.pdbx_description
1 polymer ?
#
loop_
_entity_poly.entity_id
_entity_poly.type
_entity_poly.pdbx_seq_one_letter_code
_entity_poly.pdbx_strand_id
1 'polypeptide(L)'
;MRWAGLFLGLAACAGADIGEPRFAASDCRTVELVDVETGKTVVGAEDLALSEDGVLWISAYDRLTDEPGDLYPLTPQRLRGGAMLRAEGTGLQFLPHGVDVSGHGVAVLVRQGEKTTLTQVYQTRRFTDEGRRPLWAQGSDFEVHCASNDMISVGGSGKGSKKYITVDSRGCNPSFWTRLRHPEDGYVEEFAFVGSQRVTDYDRSVILDGLRIANGIAAWADDIWVAEMRARRLINLDRETIDLPGAPDNLNASSEGIVAALQPSLWRFGLYRYGHTNRAPTRIVLVDPETEEIELLYDDPKGAQLSGATAAVLTDGGMMVASSVRGEHLLVCEPSP
;
A
#
# COMPACT_ATOMS: atom_id res chain seq x y z
N MET A 1 -46.49 -14.84 28.38
CA MET A 1 -45.22 -14.97 27.61
C MET A 1 -44.77 -13.56 27.23
N ARG A 2 -43.72 -13.05 27.87
CA ARG A 2 -43.13 -11.73 27.56
C ARG A 2 -41.84 -11.97 26.79
N TRP A 3 -41.81 -11.55 25.53
CA TRP A 3 -40.58 -11.47 24.75
C TRP A 3 -39.79 -10.27 25.25
N ALA A 4 -38.69 -10.52 25.97
CA ALA A 4 -37.71 -9.51 26.29
C ALA A 4 -36.89 -9.24 25.02
N GLY A 5 -37.14 -8.09 24.39
CA GLY A 5 -36.34 -7.60 23.27
C GLY A 5 -34.93 -7.29 23.75
N LEU A 6 -33.97 -8.13 23.37
CA LEU A 6 -32.55 -7.89 23.54
C LEU A 6 -32.13 -6.80 22.54
N PHE A 7 -32.30 -5.54 22.92
CA PHE A 7 -31.63 -4.42 22.26
C PHE A 7 -30.14 -4.52 22.59
N LEU A 8 -29.39 -5.23 21.73
CA LEU A 8 -27.94 -5.05 21.63
C LEU A 8 -27.72 -3.61 21.17
N GLY A 9 -27.49 -2.72 22.14
CA GLY A 9 -26.96 -1.40 21.88
C GLY A 9 -25.61 -1.56 21.19
N LEU A 10 -25.61 -1.41 19.87
CA LEU A 10 -24.43 -1.07 19.12
C LEU A 10 -24.01 0.31 19.63
N ALA A 11 -23.25 0.33 20.71
CA ALA A 11 -22.45 1.48 21.06
C ALA A 11 -21.55 1.71 19.85
N ALA A 12 -21.98 2.63 18.98
CA ALA A 12 -21.12 3.19 17.98
C ALA A 12 -19.95 3.77 18.77
N CYS A 13 -18.82 3.07 18.77
CA CYS A 13 -17.56 3.60 19.26
C CYS A 13 -17.38 4.90 18.48
N ALA A 14 -17.71 6.02 19.11
CA ALA A 14 -17.32 7.34 18.65
C ALA A 14 -15.80 7.23 18.47
N GLY A 15 -15.35 7.28 17.22
CA GLY A 15 -13.93 7.19 16.92
C GLY A 15 -13.21 8.22 17.78
N ALA A 16 -12.02 7.87 18.27
CA ALA A 16 -11.17 8.84 18.95
C ALA A 16 -11.14 10.12 18.09
N ASP A 17 -11.43 11.24 18.73
CA ASP A 17 -11.32 12.55 18.10
C ASP A 17 -9.84 12.80 17.88
N ILE A 18 -9.39 12.60 16.64
CA ILE A 18 -8.00 12.72 16.20
C ILE A 18 -7.72 14.10 15.61
N GLY A 19 -8.60 15.08 15.89
CA GLY A 19 -8.48 16.45 15.41
C GLY A 19 -9.01 16.66 14.00
N GLU A 20 -8.84 17.89 13.52
CA GLU A 20 -9.18 18.29 12.15
C GLU A 20 -8.12 17.77 11.16
N PRO A 21 -8.53 17.37 9.94
CA PRO A 21 -7.58 16.90 8.94
C PRO A 21 -6.64 18.02 8.47
N ARG A 22 -5.34 17.70 8.29
CA ARG A 22 -4.34 18.59 7.68
C ARG A 22 -4.78 19.08 6.30
N PHE A 23 -5.36 18.21 5.49
CA PHE A 23 -5.92 18.53 4.18
C PHE A 23 -7.45 18.48 4.24
N ALA A 24 -8.10 19.62 4.08
CA ALA A 24 -9.54 19.65 3.89
C ALA A 24 -9.89 19.07 2.50
N ALA A 25 -11.12 18.60 2.33
CA ALA A 25 -11.59 18.11 1.03
C ALA A 25 -11.46 19.13 -0.11
N SER A 26 -11.43 20.44 0.21
CA SER A 26 -11.22 21.53 -0.74
C SER A 26 -9.76 21.70 -1.19
N ASP A 27 -8.80 21.19 -0.42
CA ASP A 27 -7.37 21.19 -0.75
C ASP A 27 -6.99 20.03 -1.67
N CYS A 28 -7.94 19.12 -1.89
CA CYS A 28 -7.75 17.89 -2.65
C CYS A 28 -8.51 17.93 -3.98
N ARG A 29 -7.92 17.28 -4.99
CA ARG A 29 -8.55 17.01 -6.28
C ARG A 29 -8.27 15.61 -6.74
N THR A 30 -9.13 15.13 -7.64
CA THR A 30 -8.96 13.83 -8.29
C THR A 30 -8.17 13.99 -9.59
N VAL A 31 -7.26 13.05 -9.86
CA VAL A 31 -6.47 13.00 -11.08
C VAL A 31 -6.65 11.63 -11.73
N GLU A 32 -7.34 11.61 -12.86
CA GLU A 32 -7.46 10.41 -13.70
C GLU A 32 -6.10 10.05 -14.31
N LEU A 33 -5.77 8.77 -14.32
CA LEU A 33 -4.60 8.26 -15.00
C LEU A 33 -5.04 7.55 -16.28
N VAL A 34 -4.40 7.86 -17.40
CA VAL A 34 -4.67 7.23 -18.69
C VAL A 34 -3.37 6.63 -19.22
N ASP A 35 -3.39 5.35 -19.52
CA ASP A 35 -2.26 4.64 -20.10
C ASP A 35 -2.00 5.15 -21.53
N VAL A 36 -0.78 5.60 -21.81
CA VAL A 36 -0.42 6.21 -23.10
C VAL A 36 -0.52 5.22 -24.26
N GLU A 37 -0.19 3.96 -24.03
CA GLU A 37 -0.10 2.94 -25.08
C GLU A 37 -1.49 2.43 -25.48
N THR A 38 -2.33 2.15 -24.48
CA THR A 38 -3.66 1.57 -24.68
C THR A 38 -4.76 2.64 -24.79
N GLY A 39 -4.52 3.84 -24.27
CA GLY A 39 -5.50 4.92 -24.15
C GLY A 39 -6.62 4.63 -23.13
N LYS A 40 -6.52 3.54 -22.36
CA LYS A 40 -7.48 3.19 -21.31
C LYS A 40 -7.19 3.94 -20.02
N THR A 41 -8.23 4.22 -19.25
CA THR A 41 -8.08 4.68 -17.87
C THR A 41 -7.40 3.59 -17.04
N VAL A 42 -6.42 3.97 -16.23
CA VAL A 42 -5.74 3.10 -15.28
C VAL A 42 -6.64 2.96 -14.06
N VAL A 43 -7.01 1.73 -13.74
CA VAL A 43 -7.94 1.40 -12.65
C VAL A 43 -7.19 0.59 -11.60
N GLY A 44 -7.54 0.82 -10.33
CA GLY A 44 -7.07 0.00 -9.23
C GLY A 44 -5.60 0.25 -8.89
N ALA A 45 -5.21 1.52 -8.80
CA ALA A 45 -3.94 1.93 -8.22
C ALA A 45 -3.91 1.53 -6.72
N GLU A 46 -3.40 0.34 -6.42
CA GLU A 46 -3.49 -0.25 -5.08
C GLU A 46 -2.31 0.16 -4.19
N ASP A 47 -1.10 0.22 -4.76
CA ASP A 47 0.14 0.51 -4.03
C ASP A 47 0.86 1.71 -4.62
N LEU A 48 1.51 2.46 -3.73
CA LEU A 48 2.32 3.63 -4.04
C LEU A 48 3.67 3.45 -3.37
N ALA A 49 4.74 3.86 -4.05
CA ALA A 49 6.06 4.00 -3.46
C ALA A 49 6.74 5.26 -3.99
N LEU A 50 7.32 6.07 -3.11
CA LEU A 50 8.03 7.30 -3.47
C LEU A 50 9.54 7.06 -3.41
N SER A 51 10.24 7.31 -4.51
CA SER A 51 11.70 7.24 -4.55
C SER A 51 12.35 8.48 -3.95
N GLU A 52 13.63 8.36 -3.55
CA GLU A 52 14.44 9.49 -3.08
C GLU A 52 14.60 10.60 -4.12
N ASP A 53 14.56 10.28 -5.43
CA ASP A 53 14.59 11.28 -6.51
C ASP A 53 13.21 11.89 -6.80
N GLY A 54 12.23 11.62 -5.95
CA GLY A 54 10.89 12.22 -6.00
C GLY A 54 9.99 11.61 -7.06
N VAL A 55 10.24 10.38 -7.50
CA VAL A 55 9.38 9.68 -8.46
C VAL A 55 8.39 8.82 -7.69
N LEU A 56 7.11 9.09 -7.93
CA LEU A 56 6.01 8.26 -7.45
C LEU A 56 5.83 7.07 -8.39
N TRP A 57 6.03 5.87 -7.87
CA TRP A 57 5.69 4.62 -8.52
C TRP A 57 4.31 4.17 -8.11
N ILE A 58 3.49 3.84 -9.09
CA ILE A 58 2.11 3.42 -8.88
C ILE A 58 1.97 2.01 -9.44
N SER A 59 1.60 1.08 -8.58
CA SER A 59 1.16 -0.27 -8.95
C SER A 59 -0.34 -0.23 -9.20
N ALA A 60 -0.78 -0.60 -10.40
CA ALA A 60 -2.20 -0.57 -10.71
C ALA A 60 -2.67 -1.79 -11.51
N TYR A 61 -3.80 -2.36 -11.09
CA TYR A 61 -4.55 -3.36 -11.83
C TYR A 61 -6.01 -3.42 -11.37
N ASP A 62 -6.94 -3.71 -12.28
CA ASP A 62 -8.35 -3.83 -11.93
C ASP A 62 -8.66 -5.23 -11.37
N ARG A 63 -8.84 -5.31 -10.05
CA ARG A 63 -9.20 -6.53 -9.31
C ARG A 63 -10.51 -7.20 -9.74
N LEU A 64 -11.39 -6.50 -10.45
CA LEU A 64 -12.64 -7.08 -10.95
C LEU A 64 -12.49 -7.73 -12.33
N THR A 65 -11.31 -7.63 -12.92
CA THR A 65 -10.99 -8.19 -14.23
C THR A 65 -9.77 -9.11 -14.13
N ASP A 66 -9.59 -9.93 -15.14
CA ASP A 66 -8.35 -10.70 -15.33
C ASP A 66 -7.34 -9.95 -16.22
N GLU A 67 -7.56 -8.65 -16.50
CA GLU A 67 -6.60 -7.86 -17.29
C GLU A 67 -5.33 -7.63 -16.47
N PRO A 68 -4.14 -7.85 -17.06
CA PRO A 68 -2.88 -7.54 -16.39
C PRO A 68 -2.77 -6.03 -16.16
N GLY A 69 -2.21 -5.66 -15.02
CA GLY A 69 -1.81 -4.32 -14.68
C GLY A 69 -0.38 -3.98 -15.10
N ASP A 70 0.08 -2.83 -14.62
CA ASP A 70 1.42 -2.29 -14.89
C ASP A 70 1.91 -1.41 -13.72
N LEU A 71 3.14 -0.92 -13.85
CA LEU A 71 3.70 0.14 -13.04
C LEU A 71 3.66 1.48 -13.80
N TYR A 72 3.30 2.54 -13.10
CA TYR A 72 3.20 3.88 -13.64
C TYR A 72 4.06 4.84 -12.84
N PRO A 73 5.23 5.23 -13.36
CA PRO A 73 6.07 6.23 -12.72
C PRO A 73 5.64 7.65 -13.08
N LEU A 74 5.45 8.50 -12.07
CA LEU A 74 5.06 9.89 -12.20
C LEU A 74 5.90 10.79 -11.30
N THR A 75 6.13 12.03 -11.72
CA THR A 75 6.71 13.04 -10.84
C THR A 75 5.60 13.87 -10.19
N PRO A 76 5.77 14.32 -8.94
CA PRO A 76 4.87 15.26 -8.27
C PRO A 76 4.50 16.48 -9.10
N GLN A 77 5.45 17.00 -9.88
CA GLN A 77 5.24 18.15 -10.76
C GLN A 77 4.20 17.86 -11.84
N ARG A 78 4.21 16.65 -12.41
CA ARG A 78 3.17 16.23 -13.36
C ARG A 78 1.80 16.11 -12.70
N LEU A 79 1.76 15.66 -11.44
CA LEU A 79 0.51 15.57 -10.67
C LEU A 79 -0.18 16.92 -10.51
N ARG A 80 0.56 18.03 -10.45
CA ARG A 80 0.03 19.41 -10.39
C ARG A 80 -0.68 19.88 -11.67
N GLY A 81 -0.42 19.23 -12.80
CA GLY A 81 -0.70 19.77 -14.14
C GLY A 81 -2.11 19.57 -14.72
N GLY A 82 -3.05 18.90 -14.03
CA GLY A 82 -4.41 18.74 -14.56
C GLY A 82 -5.24 17.63 -13.93
N ALA A 83 -6.48 17.48 -14.40
CA ALA A 83 -7.43 16.45 -13.95
C ALA A 83 -7.19 15.08 -14.59
N MET A 84 -6.38 15.00 -15.65
CA MET A 84 -6.08 13.77 -16.38
C MET A 84 -4.60 13.74 -16.75
N LEU A 85 -3.93 12.63 -16.48
CA LEU A 85 -2.51 12.43 -16.78
C LEU A 85 -2.30 11.21 -17.63
N ARG A 86 -1.51 11.42 -18.68
CA ARG A 86 -1.02 10.35 -19.53
C ARG A 86 0.21 9.70 -18.90
N ALA A 87 0.10 8.45 -18.48
CA ALA A 87 1.18 7.70 -17.86
C ALA A 87 1.71 6.64 -18.83
N GLU A 88 3.03 6.50 -18.92
CA GLU A 88 3.66 5.43 -19.68
C GLU A 88 3.88 4.25 -18.74
N GLY A 89 3.19 3.14 -19.02
CA GLY A 89 3.43 1.87 -18.35
C GLY A 89 4.85 1.34 -18.61
N THR A 90 5.29 0.37 -17.81
CA THR A 90 6.57 -0.30 -18.03
C THR A 90 6.51 -1.36 -19.12
N GLY A 91 5.30 -1.79 -19.51
CA GLY A 91 5.06 -2.81 -20.53
C GLY A 91 5.29 -4.23 -20.02
N LEU A 92 5.47 -4.42 -18.71
CA LEU A 92 5.80 -5.72 -18.11
C LEU A 92 4.59 -6.62 -17.84
N GLN A 93 3.36 -6.08 -17.94
CA GLN A 93 2.07 -6.77 -17.81
C GLN A 93 2.01 -7.87 -16.75
N PHE A 94 1.61 -7.51 -15.52
CA PHE A 94 1.51 -8.43 -14.39
C PHE A 94 0.35 -8.08 -13.46
N LEU A 95 0.08 -8.89 -12.43
CA LEU A 95 -0.86 -8.57 -11.37
C LEU A 95 -0.07 -8.07 -10.15
N PRO A 96 0.29 -6.79 -10.06
CA PRO A 96 1.10 -6.31 -8.96
C PRO A 96 0.28 -6.30 -7.67
N HIS A 97 0.95 -6.44 -6.54
CA HIS A 97 0.27 -6.40 -5.25
C HIS A 97 1.02 -5.66 -4.15
N GLY A 98 2.32 -5.44 -4.32
CA GLY A 98 3.14 -4.63 -3.43
C GLY A 98 4.29 -4.05 -4.24
N VAL A 99 4.67 -2.82 -3.93
CA VAL A 99 5.73 -2.09 -4.63
C VAL A 99 6.63 -1.41 -3.63
N ASP A 100 7.93 -1.57 -3.82
CA ASP A 100 8.95 -0.93 -3.00
C ASP A 100 10.02 -0.32 -3.89
N VAL A 101 10.60 0.79 -3.43
CA VAL A 101 11.67 1.48 -4.14
C VAL A 101 12.86 1.58 -3.22
N SER A 102 14.00 1.07 -3.68
CA SER A 102 15.25 1.13 -2.92
C SER A 102 16.43 1.45 -3.83
N GLY A 103 17.16 2.52 -3.51
CA GLY A 103 18.25 3.03 -4.34
C GLY A 103 17.80 3.33 -5.77
N HIS A 104 18.22 2.48 -6.72
CA HIS A 104 17.88 2.61 -8.14
C HIS A 104 16.98 1.49 -8.66
N GLY A 105 16.36 0.70 -7.78
CA GLY A 105 15.50 -0.43 -8.16
C GLY A 105 14.08 -0.25 -7.68
N VAL A 106 13.14 -0.80 -8.44
CA VAL A 106 11.76 -1.02 -8.00
C VAL A 106 11.58 -2.51 -7.80
N ALA A 107 11.17 -2.94 -6.62
CA ALA A 107 10.72 -4.30 -6.42
C ALA A 107 9.20 -4.34 -6.57
N VAL A 108 8.68 -5.40 -7.19
CA VAL A 108 7.23 -5.64 -7.28
C VAL A 108 6.90 -7.07 -6.84
N LEU A 109 5.89 -7.22 -5.99
CA LEU A 109 5.25 -8.51 -5.76
C LEU A 109 4.23 -8.75 -6.87
N VAL A 110 4.42 -9.83 -7.63
CA VAL A 110 3.60 -10.19 -8.79
C VAL A 110 2.82 -11.45 -8.49
N ARG A 111 1.48 -11.38 -8.58
CA ARG A 111 0.61 -12.54 -8.45
C ARG A 111 0.50 -13.31 -9.77
N GLN A 112 0.62 -14.63 -9.69
CA GLN A 112 0.46 -15.56 -10.80
C GLN A 112 -0.40 -16.75 -10.35
N GLY A 113 -1.73 -16.60 -10.41
CA GLY A 113 -2.67 -17.61 -9.94
C GLY A 113 -2.55 -17.86 -8.43
N GLU A 114 -2.29 -19.10 -8.03
CA GLU A 114 -2.05 -19.48 -6.63
C GLU A 114 -0.59 -19.28 -6.19
N LYS A 115 0.26 -18.71 -7.05
CA LYS A 115 1.64 -18.36 -6.73
C LYS A 115 1.80 -16.85 -6.64
N THR A 116 2.73 -16.41 -5.82
CA THR A 116 3.22 -15.04 -5.88
C THR A 116 4.72 -15.11 -6.11
N THR A 117 5.19 -14.32 -7.06
CA THR A 117 6.60 -14.17 -7.36
C THR A 117 7.03 -12.78 -6.94
N LEU A 118 8.15 -12.70 -6.22
CA LEU A 118 8.84 -11.43 -6.10
C LEU A 118 9.61 -11.20 -7.40
N THR A 119 9.24 -10.15 -8.12
CA THR A 119 9.90 -9.74 -9.36
C THR A 119 10.60 -8.41 -9.12
N GLN A 120 11.93 -8.40 -9.20
CA GLN A 120 12.69 -7.14 -9.14
C GLN A 120 12.75 -6.50 -10.53
N VAL A 121 12.33 -5.25 -10.61
CA VAL A 121 12.38 -4.41 -11.81
C VAL A 121 13.48 -3.38 -11.61
N TYR A 122 14.61 -3.56 -12.31
CA TYR A 122 15.71 -2.63 -12.19
C TYR A 122 15.53 -1.43 -13.11
N GLN A 123 15.69 -0.23 -12.54
CA GLN A 123 15.69 0.99 -13.31
C GLN A 123 17.12 1.31 -13.72
N THR A 124 17.36 1.43 -15.03
CA THR A 124 18.73 1.67 -15.53
C THR A 124 19.07 3.15 -15.71
N ARG A 125 18.09 4.09 -15.62
CA ARG A 125 18.30 5.55 -15.80
C ARG A 125 17.33 6.42 -14.99
N ARG A 126 17.67 7.70 -14.77
CA ARG A 126 16.94 8.74 -14.01
C ARG A 126 15.68 9.25 -14.74
N PHE A 127 14.60 9.62 -14.02
CA PHE A 127 13.39 10.20 -14.66
C PHE A 127 13.69 11.67 -14.92
N THR A 128 13.73 12.06 -16.19
CA THR A 128 13.70 13.47 -16.60
C THR A 128 12.35 13.75 -17.23
N ASP A 129 11.90 15.01 -17.19
CA ASP A 129 10.60 15.45 -17.69
C ASP A 129 10.39 15.24 -19.20
N GLU A 130 11.43 14.86 -19.95
CA GLU A 130 11.46 14.84 -21.43
C GLU A 130 11.23 13.45 -22.07
N GLY A 131 10.77 12.45 -21.33
CA GLY A 131 10.40 11.13 -21.88
C GLY A 131 11.56 10.13 -21.94
N ARG A 132 11.27 8.85 -21.65
CA ARG A 132 12.26 7.82 -21.28
C ARG A 132 12.03 6.50 -22.02
N ARG A 133 13.11 5.76 -22.28
CA ARG A 133 13.27 4.27 -22.27
C ARG A 133 14.78 3.94 -22.18
N PRO A 134 15.27 2.77 -21.67
CA PRO A 134 14.60 1.52 -21.32
C PRO A 134 14.65 1.17 -19.82
N LEU A 135 13.52 0.71 -19.28
CA LEU A 135 13.48 -0.15 -18.11
C LEU A 135 13.89 -1.57 -18.55
N TRP A 136 14.70 -2.25 -17.75
CA TRP A 136 14.93 -3.68 -17.95
C TRP A 136 14.44 -4.38 -16.70
N ALA A 137 13.38 -5.17 -16.82
CA ALA A 137 13.10 -6.16 -15.80
C ALA A 137 14.15 -7.25 -15.91
N GLN A 138 15.17 -7.19 -15.06
CA GLN A 138 15.93 -8.39 -14.73
C GLN A 138 15.21 -9.08 -13.58
N GLY A 139 14.09 -9.72 -13.93
CA GLY A 139 13.34 -10.55 -13.01
C GLY A 139 14.24 -11.70 -12.57
N SER A 140 14.57 -11.71 -11.30
CA SER A 140 14.88 -12.97 -10.65
C SER A 140 13.59 -13.34 -9.94
N ASP A 141 12.86 -14.28 -10.55
CA ASP A 141 11.56 -14.70 -10.03
C ASP A 141 11.80 -15.58 -8.81
N PHE A 142 11.46 -15.07 -7.63
CA PHE A 142 11.43 -15.89 -6.41
C PHE A 142 10.01 -16.24 -6.10
N GLU A 143 9.72 -17.53 -5.99
CA GLU A 143 8.45 -17.97 -5.44
C GLU A 143 8.38 -17.57 -3.96
N VAL A 144 7.57 -16.57 -3.67
CA VAL A 144 7.21 -16.17 -2.31
C VAL A 144 5.87 -16.80 -1.94
N HIS A 145 5.42 -16.59 -0.71
CA HIS A 145 4.12 -17.07 -0.31
C HIS A 145 3.02 -16.39 -1.14
N CYS A 146 2.07 -17.18 -1.60
CA CYS A 146 0.91 -16.74 -2.38
C CYS A 146 0.03 -15.66 -1.72
N ALA A 147 0.10 -15.54 -0.40
CA ALA A 147 -0.57 -14.50 0.38
C ALA A 147 0.38 -13.36 0.77
N SER A 148 1.55 -13.25 0.13
CA SER A 148 2.40 -12.07 0.24
C SER A 148 1.60 -10.85 -0.20
N ASN A 149 1.65 -9.81 0.63
CA ASN A 149 0.88 -8.58 0.45
C ASN A 149 1.81 -7.46 0.03
N ASP A 150 2.69 -7.04 0.92
CA ASP A 150 3.59 -5.90 0.71
C ASP A 150 5.05 -6.24 1.06
N MET A 151 5.99 -5.34 0.74
CA MET A 151 7.39 -5.53 1.07
C MET A 151 8.16 -4.21 1.23
N ILE A 152 9.32 -4.31 1.87
CA ILE A 152 10.34 -3.27 1.89
C ILE A 152 11.75 -3.85 1.71
N SER A 153 12.68 -3.03 1.25
CA SER A 153 14.10 -3.35 1.14
C SER A 153 14.91 -2.45 2.07
N VAL A 154 15.71 -3.05 2.96
CA VAL A 154 16.58 -2.33 3.91
C VAL A 154 18.04 -2.67 3.62
N GLY A 155 18.94 -1.70 3.77
CA GLY A 155 20.38 -1.90 3.57
C GLY A 155 20.87 -1.71 2.13
N GLY A 156 20.11 -1.02 1.28
CA GLY A 156 20.50 -0.61 -0.08
C GLY A 156 20.50 -1.73 -1.12
N SER A 157 21.11 -1.49 -2.28
CA SER A 157 21.19 -2.44 -3.40
C SER A 157 22.53 -3.20 -3.38
N GLY A 158 22.69 -4.17 -2.48
CA GLY A 158 23.97 -4.88 -2.36
C GLY A 158 23.99 -6.07 -1.41
N LYS A 159 25.20 -6.59 -1.19
CA LYS A 159 25.45 -7.66 -0.21
C LYS A 159 25.12 -7.15 1.19
N GLY A 160 24.23 -7.84 1.89
CA GLY A 160 23.71 -7.42 3.19
C GLY A 160 22.39 -6.65 3.11
N SER A 161 21.87 -6.39 1.91
CA SER A 161 20.47 -5.97 1.76
C SER A 161 19.54 -7.07 2.23
N LYS A 162 18.49 -6.65 2.93
CA LYS A 162 17.42 -7.50 3.41
C LYS A 162 16.13 -7.06 2.77
N LYS A 163 15.27 -8.02 2.47
CA LYS A 163 13.87 -7.75 2.12
C LYS A 163 12.97 -8.29 3.21
N TYR A 164 11.97 -7.52 3.55
CA TYR A 164 10.93 -7.93 4.48
C TYR A 164 9.63 -7.97 3.72
N ILE A 165 8.91 -9.09 3.83
CA ILE A 165 7.67 -9.32 3.09
C ILE A 165 6.58 -9.65 4.10
N THR A 166 5.47 -8.95 4.04
CA THR A 166 4.28 -9.28 4.82
C THR A 166 3.50 -10.38 4.11
N VAL A 167 2.98 -11.30 4.91
CA VAL A 167 2.12 -12.39 4.43
C VAL A 167 0.81 -12.34 5.21
N ASP A 168 -0.28 -12.06 4.49
CA ASP A 168 -1.63 -11.89 5.06
C ASP A 168 -2.06 -13.09 5.90
N SER A 169 -1.72 -14.29 5.43
CA SER A 169 -2.08 -15.56 6.05
C SER A 169 -1.22 -16.71 5.54
N ARG A 170 -1.05 -17.78 6.34
CA ARG A 170 -0.31 -19.00 5.96
C ARG A 170 -0.88 -19.80 4.78
N GLY A 171 -2.03 -19.43 4.20
CA GLY A 171 -2.67 -20.12 3.08
C GLY A 171 -2.89 -19.24 1.86
N CYS A 172 -2.92 -19.83 0.67
CA CYS A 172 -3.07 -19.08 -0.60
C CYS A 172 -4.46 -18.52 -0.83
N ASN A 173 -5.49 -19.18 -0.30
CA ASN A 173 -6.88 -18.76 -0.39
C ASN A 173 -7.66 -19.35 0.78
N PRO A 174 -7.34 -18.95 2.03
CA PRO A 174 -8.08 -19.47 3.17
C PRO A 174 -9.54 -19.06 3.01
N SER A 175 -10.44 -20.02 3.17
CA SER A 175 -11.88 -19.76 3.15
C SER A 175 -12.21 -18.65 4.16
N PHE A 176 -13.32 -17.93 3.94
CA PHE A 176 -13.82 -16.95 4.89
C PHE A 176 -13.88 -17.50 6.34
N TRP A 177 -14.32 -18.76 6.49
CA TRP A 177 -14.37 -19.45 7.78
C TRP A 177 -13.00 -19.71 8.39
N THR A 178 -12.01 -20.07 7.55
CA THR A 178 -10.62 -20.23 7.99
C THR A 178 -10.09 -18.91 8.53
N ARG A 179 -10.29 -17.81 7.81
CA ARG A 179 -9.89 -16.46 8.24
C ARG A 179 -10.58 -15.99 9.51
N LEU A 180 -11.79 -16.47 9.81
CA LEU A 180 -12.49 -16.15 11.05
C LEU A 180 -11.98 -16.97 12.24
N ARG A 181 -11.60 -18.24 12.02
CA ARG A 181 -11.14 -19.16 13.07
C ARG A 181 -9.67 -18.95 13.44
N HIS A 182 -8.87 -18.52 12.47
CA HIS A 182 -7.45 -18.25 12.64
C HIS A 182 -7.18 -16.80 12.28
N PRO A 183 -7.61 -15.85 13.13
CA PRO A 183 -7.40 -14.45 12.84
C PRO A 183 -5.91 -14.07 12.85
N GLU A 184 -5.05 -14.84 13.52
CA GLU A 184 -3.62 -14.56 13.80
C GLU A 184 -2.67 -15.38 12.90
N ASP A 185 -3.03 -15.58 11.63
CA ASP A 185 -2.22 -16.37 10.68
C ASP A 185 -1.22 -15.53 9.86
N GLY A 186 -1.19 -14.22 10.07
CA GLY A 186 -0.27 -13.31 9.37
C GLY A 186 1.12 -13.29 9.99
N TYR A 187 2.12 -12.96 9.17
CA TYR A 187 3.52 -12.91 9.59
C TYR A 187 4.38 -12.06 8.65
N VAL A 188 5.61 -11.77 9.07
CA VAL A 188 6.65 -11.11 8.27
C VAL A 188 7.81 -12.08 8.06
N GLU A 189 8.25 -12.17 6.81
CA GLU A 189 9.44 -12.93 6.43
C GLU A 189 10.59 -11.99 6.10
N GLU A 190 11.77 -12.28 6.65
CA GLU A 190 13.03 -11.72 6.20
C GLU A 190 13.65 -12.61 5.12
N PHE A 191 14.13 -11.98 4.06
CA PHE A 191 14.94 -12.56 3.00
C PHE A 191 16.31 -11.90 3.02
N ALA A 192 17.33 -12.66 3.42
CA ALA A 192 18.72 -12.22 3.38
C ALA A 192 19.44 -12.83 2.18
N PHE A 193 20.01 -12.00 1.30
CA PHE A 193 20.73 -12.48 0.12
C PHE A 193 22.10 -13.05 0.50
N VAL A 194 22.32 -14.35 0.22
CA VAL A 194 23.56 -15.06 0.54
C VAL A 194 24.43 -15.15 -0.71
N GLY A 195 25.39 -14.23 -0.86
CA GLY A 195 26.40 -14.31 -1.92
C GLY A 195 26.50 -13.07 -2.80
N SER A 196 27.31 -13.15 -3.87
CA SER A 196 27.67 -11.98 -4.69
C SER A 196 27.13 -11.99 -6.12
N GLN A 197 26.53 -13.09 -6.62
CA GLN A 197 26.30 -13.18 -8.08
C GLN A 197 25.03 -13.88 -8.57
N ARG A 198 24.29 -14.61 -7.73
CA ARG A 198 22.97 -15.13 -8.11
C ARG A 198 22.00 -15.00 -6.96
N VAL A 199 20.88 -14.37 -7.26
CA VAL A 199 19.83 -14.01 -6.32
C VAL A 199 19.03 -15.26 -5.87
N THR A 200 19.39 -16.47 -6.34
CA THR A 200 18.74 -17.76 -6.00
C THR A 200 19.06 -18.31 -4.62
N ASP A 201 20.16 -17.86 -4.00
CA ASP A 201 20.57 -18.31 -2.67
C ASP A 201 20.20 -17.22 -1.65
N TYR A 202 19.13 -17.46 -0.90
CA TYR A 202 18.66 -16.60 0.18
C TYR A 202 18.33 -17.43 1.41
N ASP A 203 18.55 -16.85 2.58
CA ASP A 203 18.02 -17.37 3.83
C ASP A 203 16.66 -16.72 4.08
N ARG A 204 15.65 -17.55 4.36
CA ARG A 204 14.32 -17.10 4.79
C ARG A 204 14.15 -17.34 6.27
N SER A 205 13.62 -16.37 6.97
CA SER A 205 13.19 -16.55 8.36
C SER A 205 11.92 -15.78 8.64
N VAL A 206 11.00 -16.39 9.38
CA VAL A 206 9.86 -15.68 9.95
C VAL A 206 10.37 -14.90 11.15
N ILE A 207 10.31 -13.57 11.08
CA ILE A 207 10.85 -12.68 12.11
C ILE A 207 9.76 -12.11 13.03
N LEU A 208 8.52 -12.06 12.55
CA LEU A 208 7.36 -11.59 13.30
C LEU A 208 6.15 -12.44 12.90
N ASP A 209 5.41 -12.97 13.86
CA ASP A 209 4.28 -13.86 13.63
C ASP A 209 3.10 -13.59 14.57
N GLY A 210 1.98 -14.28 14.32
CA GLY A 210 0.75 -14.13 15.10
C GLY A 210 -0.03 -12.86 14.74
N LEU A 211 0.18 -12.31 13.55
CA LEU A 211 -0.41 -11.05 13.12
C LEU A 211 -1.84 -11.25 12.61
N ARG A 212 -2.73 -10.33 12.96
CA ARG A 212 -4.10 -10.27 12.48
C ARG A 212 -4.20 -9.61 11.11
N ILE A 213 -3.77 -10.36 10.09
CA ILE A 213 -3.53 -9.92 8.71
C ILE A 213 -2.39 -8.90 8.66
N ALA A 214 -1.21 -9.39 8.27
CA ALA A 214 -0.03 -8.56 8.03
C ALA A 214 -0.16 -7.94 6.63
N ASN A 215 -0.37 -6.64 6.56
CA ASN A 215 -0.72 -5.93 5.34
C ASN A 215 0.44 -5.04 4.86
N GLY A 216 0.36 -3.72 4.93
CA GLY A 216 1.48 -2.82 4.61
C GLY A 216 2.70 -2.96 5.50
N ILE A 217 3.86 -2.57 4.99
CA ILE A 217 5.14 -2.55 5.74
C ILE A 217 5.98 -1.34 5.34
N ALA A 218 6.60 -0.68 6.31
CA ALA A 218 7.44 0.48 6.08
C ALA A 218 8.67 0.46 7.02
N ALA A 219 9.80 0.96 6.54
CA ALA A 219 10.94 1.28 7.39
C ALA A 219 10.93 2.79 7.69
N TRP A 220 11.00 3.15 8.96
CA TRP A 220 11.11 4.55 9.39
C TRP A 220 12.11 4.65 10.52
N ALA A 221 13.04 5.60 10.41
CA ALA A 221 14.29 5.59 11.18
C ALA A 221 15.00 4.23 11.07
N ASP A 222 15.33 3.60 12.19
CA ASP A 222 15.99 2.29 12.25
C ASP A 222 14.99 1.12 12.42
N ASP A 223 13.69 1.41 12.50
CA ASP A 223 12.63 0.42 12.78
C ASP A 223 11.84 0.02 11.54
N ILE A 224 11.28 -1.20 11.61
CA ILE A 224 10.37 -1.74 10.61
C ILE A 224 9.01 -1.91 11.24
N TRP A 225 8.02 -1.24 10.65
CA TRP A 225 6.65 -1.20 11.11
C TRP A 225 5.73 -1.91 10.14
N VAL A 226 4.78 -2.67 10.67
CA VAL A 226 3.84 -3.50 9.91
C VAL A 226 2.42 -3.10 10.27
N ALA A 227 1.57 -2.98 9.25
CA ALA A 227 0.14 -2.79 9.42
C ALA A 227 -0.52 -4.11 9.80
N GLU A 228 -1.06 -4.19 11.02
CA GLU A 228 -1.88 -5.30 11.45
C GLU A 228 -3.36 -4.96 11.26
N MET A 229 -3.83 -5.15 10.01
CA MET A 229 -5.10 -4.61 9.51
C MET A 229 -6.28 -4.87 10.45
N ARG A 230 -6.48 -6.13 10.88
CA ARG A 230 -7.63 -6.49 11.74
C ARG A 230 -7.44 -6.15 13.21
N ALA A 231 -6.20 -5.98 13.66
CA ALA A 231 -5.92 -5.48 15.00
C ALA A 231 -6.05 -3.95 15.08
N ARG A 232 -6.08 -3.25 13.94
CA ARG A 232 -6.19 -1.78 13.85
C ARG A 232 -5.01 -1.09 14.53
N ARG A 233 -3.80 -1.54 14.24
CA ARG A 233 -2.58 -0.99 14.84
C ARG A 233 -1.39 -1.12 13.89
N LEU A 234 -0.36 -0.34 14.15
CA LEU A 234 0.99 -0.64 13.69
C LEU A 234 1.69 -1.49 14.74
N ILE A 235 2.60 -2.36 14.30
CA ILE A 235 3.46 -3.16 15.16
C ILE A 235 4.88 -3.19 14.58
N ASN A 236 5.90 -2.93 15.40
CA ASN A 236 7.30 -3.05 14.97
C ASN A 236 7.85 -4.47 15.22
N LEU A 237 9.10 -4.73 14.79
CA LEU A 237 9.74 -6.04 14.97
C LEU A 237 9.99 -6.40 16.45
N ASP A 238 10.11 -5.41 17.32
CA ASP A 238 10.22 -5.58 18.78
C ASP A 238 8.86 -5.73 19.49
N ARG A 239 7.77 -5.77 18.71
CA ARG A 239 6.37 -5.92 19.14
C ARG A 239 5.80 -4.74 19.93
N GLU A 240 6.39 -3.56 19.80
CA GLU A 240 5.75 -2.32 20.22
C GLU A 240 4.61 -1.99 19.26
N THR A 241 3.55 -1.37 19.78
CA THR A 241 2.30 -1.20 19.02
C THR A 241 1.73 0.19 19.17
N ILE A 242 1.18 0.72 18.07
CA ILE A 242 0.47 1.99 18.04
C ILE A 242 -0.95 1.73 17.52
N ASP A 243 -1.96 1.92 18.38
CA ASP A 243 -3.37 1.72 18.02
C ASP A 243 -3.85 2.82 17.07
N LEU A 244 -4.55 2.43 16.01
CA LEU A 244 -4.99 3.32 14.95
C LEU A 244 -6.51 3.50 14.91
N PRO A 245 -7.01 4.68 14.49
CA PRO A 245 -8.43 4.98 14.37
C PRO A 245 -9.09 4.33 13.14
N GLY A 246 -8.59 3.18 12.67
CA GLY A 246 -9.04 2.45 11.49
C GLY A 246 -8.17 1.22 11.26
N ALA A 247 -8.57 0.35 10.32
CA ALA A 247 -7.76 -0.81 9.94
C ALA A 247 -6.72 -0.40 8.89
N PRO A 248 -5.41 -0.41 9.19
CA PRO A 248 -4.38 0.00 8.24
C PRO A 248 -4.26 -0.99 7.07
N ASP A 249 -4.04 -0.47 5.88
CA ASP A 249 -3.76 -1.22 4.64
C ASP A 249 -2.26 -1.02 4.32
N ASN A 250 -1.88 -0.36 3.23
CA ASN A 250 -0.47 -0.10 2.91
C ASN A 250 0.14 1.06 3.72
N LEU A 251 1.45 0.97 3.95
CA LEU A 251 2.24 1.95 4.68
C LEU A 251 3.28 2.59 3.77
N ASN A 252 3.57 3.87 3.98
CA ASN A 252 4.68 4.56 3.31
C ASN A 252 5.42 5.43 4.33
N ALA A 253 6.75 5.37 4.32
CA ALA A 253 7.57 6.25 5.13
C ALA A 253 7.67 7.65 4.49
N SER A 254 7.76 8.67 5.33
CA SER A 254 8.07 10.05 4.98
C SER A 254 9.12 10.61 5.94
N SER A 255 9.60 11.82 5.67
CA SER A 255 10.51 12.53 6.59
C SER A 255 9.85 12.91 7.92
N GLU A 256 8.52 12.94 8.01
CA GLU A 256 7.76 13.30 9.21
C GLU A 256 7.26 12.09 10.02
N GLY A 257 7.22 10.89 9.42
CA GLY A 257 6.58 9.72 10.03
C GLY A 257 6.12 8.68 9.02
N ILE A 258 5.26 7.77 9.45
CA ILE A 258 4.63 6.75 8.62
C ILE A 258 3.25 7.22 8.18
N VAL A 259 3.02 7.30 6.87
CA VAL A 259 1.72 7.54 6.27
C VAL A 259 0.98 6.21 6.14
N ALA A 260 -0.23 6.14 6.69
CA ALA A 260 -1.06 4.94 6.65
C ALA A 260 -2.43 5.25 6.04
N ALA A 261 -2.82 4.47 5.02
CA ALA A 261 -4.19 4.43 4.54
C ALA A 261 -5.02 3.50 5.43
N LEU A 262 -6.11 4.00 6.01
CA LEU A 262 -6.94 3.28 6.94
C LEU A 262 -8.32 3.01 6.34
N GLN A 263 -8.87 1.84 6.68
CA GLN A 263 -10.27 1.48 6.47
C GLN A 263 -11.06 1.70 7.77
N PRO A 264 -11.88 2.77 7.88
CA PRO A 264 -12.73 2.98 9.06
C PRO A 264 -13.73 1.84 9.29
N SER A 265 -14.07 1.09 8.24
CA SER A 265 -14.95 -0.06 8.32
C SER A 265 -14.53 -1.14 7.31
N LEU A 266 -13.90 -2.21 7.79
CA LEU A 266 -13.51 -3.39 6.99
C LEU A 266 -14.68 -4.03 6.23
N TRP A 267 -15.89 -4.01 6.80
CA TRP A 267 -17.08 -4.54 6.13
C TRP A 267 -17.41 -3.75 4.84
N ARG A 268 -17.55 -2.43 4.96
CA ARG A 268 -17.78 -1.53 3.81
C ARG A 268 -16.64 -1.60 2.80
N PHE A 269 -15.39 -1.64 3.27
CA PHE A 269 -14.24 -1.84 2.39
C PHE A 269 -14.32 -3.16 1.63
N GLY A 270 -14.67 -4.27 2.30
CA GLY A 270 -14.89 -5.56 1.64
C GLY A 270 -15.97 -5.51 0.57
N LEU A 271 -17.14 -4.93 0.88
CA LEU A 271 -18.20 -4.74 -0.12
C LEU A 271 -17.72 -3.90 -1.31
N TYR A 272 -16.93 -2.86 -1.07
CA TYR A 272 -16.33 -2.05 -2.13
C TYR A 272 -15.34 -2.86 -2.95
N ARG A 273 -14.36 -3.51 -2.33
CA ARG A 273 -13.34 -4.33 -3.01
C ARG A 273 -13.94 -5.42 -3.91
N TYR A 274 -15.07 -6.01 -3.52
CA TYR A 274 -15.75 -7.05 -4.29
C TYR A 274 -16.88 -6.55 -5.22
N GLY A 275 -16.99 -5.25 -5.46
CA GLY A 275 -17.94 -4.72 -6.45
C GLY A 275 -19.40 -4.62 -5.98
N HIS A 276 -19.69 -4.87 -4.71
CA HIS A 276 -21.07 -4.78 -4.16
C HIS A 276 -21.50 -3.34 -3.85
N THR A 277 -20.55 -2.41 -3.73
CA THR A 277 -20.78 -0.96 -3.62
C THR A 277 -19.68 -0.23 -4.38
N ASN A 278 -19.96 1.02 -4.77
CA ASN A 278 -18.98 1.91 -5.40
C ASN A 278 -18.35 2.87 -4.38
N ARG A 279 -18.70 2.75 -3.09
CA ARG A 279 -18.18 3.60 -2.03
C ARG A 279 -17.76 2.85 -0.79
N ALA A 280 -16.62 3.25 -0.24
CA ALA A 280 -16.15 2.88 1.09
C ALA A 280 -15.52 4.12 1.76
N PRO A 281 -15.69 4.29 3.09
CA PRO A 281 -15.02 5.36 3.82
C PRO A 281 -13.49 5.27 3.67
N THR A 282 -12.83 6.41 3.67
CA THR A 282 -11.37 6.55 3.60
C THR A 282 -10.89 7.41 4.75
N ARG A 283 -9.76 7.04 5.34
CA ARG A 283 -9.02 7.88 6.29
C ARG A 283 -7.53 7.70 6.05
N ILE A 284 -6.77 8.77 6.10
CA ILE A 284 -5.31 8.75 5.95
C ILE A 284 -4.71 9.47 7.15
N VAL A 285 -3.73 8.84 7.79
CA VAL A 285 -3.04 9.40 8.97
C VAL A 285 -1.53 9.43 8.74
N LEU A 286 -0.88 10.36 9.42
CA LEU A 286 0.56 10.36 9.66
C LEU A 286 0.77 9.91 11.10
N VAL A 287 1.65 8.93 11.30
CA VAL A 287 2.00 8.40 12.61
C VAL A 287 3.46 8.72 12.85
N ASP A 288 3.76 9.39 13.95
CA ASP A 288 5.13 9.52 14.46
C ASP A 288 5.38 8.35 15.42
N PRO A 289 6.23 7.37 15.07
CA PRO A 289 6.48 6.24 15.93
C PRO A 289 7.27 6.56 17.20
N GLU A 290 8.04 7.65 17.25
CA GLU A 290 8.80 8.04 18.45
C GLU A 290 7.90 8.63 19.54
N THR A 291 6.90 9.42 19.12
CA THR A 291 5.99 10.11 20.04
C THR A 291 4.64 9.41 20.20
N GLU A 292 4.37 8.41 19.36
CA GLU A 292 3.07 7.75 19.17
C GLU A 292 1.95 8.74 18.76
N GLU A 293 2.29 9.96 18.33
CA GLU A 293 1.32 10.94 17.85
C GLU A 293 0.72 10.52 16.51
N ILE A 294 -0.59 10.67 16.40
CA ILE A 294 -1.35 10.36 15.18
C ILE A 294 -2.00 11.65 14.70
N GLU A 295 -1.56 12.12 13.55
CA GLU A 295 -2.17 13.24 12.86
C GLU A 295 -3.12 12.76 11.76
N LEU A 296 -4.32 13.32 11.73
CA LEU A 296 -5.24 13.11 10.63
C LEU A 296 -4.79 13.91 9.40
N LEU A 297 -4.38 13.24 8.33
CA LEU A 297 -4.05 13.92 7.07
C LEU A 297 -5.30 14.20 6.25
N TYR A 298 -6.20 13.22 6.12
CA TYR A 298 -7.40 13.34 5.29
C TYR A 298 -8.49 12.39 5.77
N ASP A 299 -9.75 12.82 5.73
CA ASP A 299 -10.92 12.02 6.09
C ASP A 299 -12.05 12.18 5.06
N ASP A 300 -12.51 11.06 4.52
CA ASP A 300 -13.68 11.00 3.64
C ASP A 300 -14.62 9.89 4.15
N PRO A 301 -15.45 10.18 5.17
CA PRO A 301 -16.29 9.19 5.83
C PRO A 301 -17.37 8.58 4.91
N LYS A 302 -17.59 9.18 3.73
CA LYS A 302 -18.59 8.76 2.75
C LYS A 302 -17.96 8.13 1.49
N GLY A 303 -16.64 8.21 1.32
CA GLY A 303 -15.97 7.83 0.07
C GLY A 303 -16.47 8.66 -1.13
N ALA A 304 -16.73 9.95 -0.93
CA ALA A 304 -17.24 10.83 -1.97
C ALA A 304 -16.15 11.25 -3.00
N GLN A 305 -14.93 11.53 -2.54
CA GLN A 305 -13.78 11.90 -3.38
C GLN A 305 -12.84 10.72 -3.58
N LEU A 306 -12.55 9.94 -2.55
CA LEU A 306 -11.71 8.74 -2.64
C LEU A 306 -12.36 7.60 -1.85
N SER A 307 -12.73 6.52 -2.53
CA SER A 307 -13.39 5.37 -1.90
C SER A 307 -12.40 4.28 -1.51
N GLY A 308 -12.35 3.91 -0.23
CA GLY A 308 -11.53 2.81 0.27
C GLY A 308 -10.07 2.94 -0.13
N ALA A 309 -9.40 4.03 0.27
CA ALA A 309 -7.99 4.23 -0.03
C ALA A 309 -7.14 3.08 0.50
N THR A 310 -6.19 2.61 -0.29
CA THR A 310 -5.32 1.47 0.05
C THR A 310 -3.87 1.88 0.28
N ALA A 311 -3.43 2.98 -0.34
CA ALA A 311 -2.11 3.56 -0.14
C ALA A 311 -2.18 5.08 -0.15
N ALA A 312 -1.21 5.71 0.53
CA ALA A 312 -0.98 7.15 0.48
C ALA A 312 0.51 7.44 0.72
N VAL A 313 1.03 8.48 0.07
CA VAL A 313 2.38 9.01 0.27
C VAL A 313 2.31 10.48 0.65
N LEU A 314 3.27 10.94 1.46
CA LEU A 314 3.49 12.35 1.75
C LEU A 314 4.88 12.74 1.25
N THR A 315 4.94 13.68 0.30
CA THR A 315 6.20 14.21 -0.23
C THR A 315 6.82 15.24 0.72
N ASP A 316 8.14 15.44 0.63
CA ASP A 316 8.84 16.51 1.37
C ASP A 316 8.31 17.92 1.06
N GLY A 317 7.66 18.10 -0.10
CA GLY A 317 7.00 19.35 -0.45
C GLY A 317 5.61 19.53 0.16
N GLY A 318 5.20 18.67 1.09
CA GLY A 318 3.89 18.69 1.76
C GLY A 318 2.72 18.24 0.90
N MET A 319 2.94 17.81 -0.34
CA MET A 319 1.88 17.24 -1.18
C MET A 319 1.60 15.80 -0.77
N MET A 320 0.32 15.46 -0.57
CA MET A 320 -0.14 14.08 -0.33
C MET A 320 -0.76 13.50 -1.60
N VAL A 321 -0.44 12.24 -1.90
CA VAL A 321 -1.07 11.48 -2.98
C VAL A 321 -1.63 10.19 -2.41
N ALA A 322 -2.88 9.87 -2.71
CA ALA A 322 -3.52 8.64 -2.26
C ALA A 322 -4.24 7.93 -3.40
N SER A 323 -4.35 6.62 -3.27
CA SER A 323 -4.90 5.74 -4.30
C SER A 323 -5.87 4.71 -3.71
N SER A 324 -6.58 4.00 -4.58
CA SER A 324 -7.62 3.05 -4.21
C SER A 324 -7.61 1.84 -5.12
N VAL A 325 -7.81 0.67 -4.53
CA VAL A 325 -7.87 -0.65 -5.18
C VAL A 325 -8.89 -0.79 -6.32
N ARG A 326 -9.88 0.10 -6.42
CA ARG A 326 -10.84 0.14 -7.55
C ARG A 326 -11.06 1.55 -8.11
N GLY A 327 -10.29 2.53 -7.65
CA GLY A 327 -10.41 3.89 -8.14
C GLY A 327 -9.91 4.03 -9.57
N GLU A 328 -10.51 4.95 -10.32
CA GLU A 328 -10.07 5.36 -11.67
C GLU A 328 -9.16 6.60 -11.60
N HIS A 329 -8.89 7.08 -10.39
CA HIS A 329 -8.16 8.32 -10.14
C HIS A 329 -7.32 8.23 -8.87
N LEU A 330 -6.29 9.07 -8.81
CA LEU A 330 -5.58 9.42 -7.59
C LEU A 330 -6.27 10.59 -6.89
N LEU A 331 -6.18 10.64 -5.57
CA LEU A 331 -6.44 11.86 -4.81
C LEU A 331 -5.10 12.59 -4.62
N VAL A 332 -5.05 13.87 -5.01
CA VAL A 332 -3.87 14.73 -4.83
C VAL A 332 -4.29 15.90 -3.98
N CYS A 333 -3.66 16.06 -2.81
CA CYS A 333 -3.89 17.15 -1.88
C CYS A 333 -2.64 18.02 -1.80
N GLU A 334 -2.83 19.33 -1.93
CA GLU A 334 -1.76 20.31 -1.83
C GLU A 334 -1.96 21.12 -0.55
N PRO A 335 -0.89 21.50 0.16
CA PRO A 335 -1.02 22.32 1.36
C PRO A 335 -1.65 23.67 0.99
N SER A 336 -2.57 24.16 1.81
CA SER A 336 -3.12 25.51 1.63
C SER A 336 -1.98 26.53 1.70
N PRO A 337 -1.98 27.56 0.83
CA PRO A 337 -0.89 28.54 0.73
C PRO A 337 -0.71 29.44 1.96
#